data_AF-A0A520MB13-F1
#
_entry.id   AF-A0A520MB13-F1
#
_cell.length_a   1.000
_cell.length_b   1.000
_cell.length_c   1.000
_cell.angle_alpha   90.00
_cell.angle_beta   90.00
_cell.angle_gamma   90.00
#
_symmetry.space_group_name_H-M   'P 1'
#
loop_
_entity.id
_entity.type
_entity.pdbx_description
1 polymer ?
#
loop_
_entity_poly.entity_id
_entity_poly.type
_entity_poly.pdbx_seq_one_letter_code
_entity_poly.pdbx_strand_id
1 'polypeptide(L)' 'MKYFLLIFLGISQITWSLTHEEFEKLHQQLQPDPDEIWRSIPWKISVIDGQNDAIEQNKLIFIWAMDGHPMACT' A
#
# COMPACT_ATOMS: atom_id res chain seq x y z
N MET A 1 -20.43 1.32 -45.86
CA MET A 1 -19.34 0.83 -44.99
C MET A 1 -18.36 1.94 -44.59
N LYS A 2 -18.84 3.03 -43.97
CA LYS A 2 -17.99 4.15 -43.53
C LYS A 2 -18.41 4.68 -42.15
N TYR A 3 -19.70 4.52 -41.83
CA TYR A 3 -20.26 4.81 -40.50
C TYR A 3 -19.99 3.71 -39.45
N PHE A 4 -19.70 2.47 -39.89
CA PHE A 4 -19.40 1.37 -38.96
C PHE A 4 -18.02 1.50 -38.30
N LEU A 5 -17.10 2.24 -38.94
CA LEU A 5 -15.74 2.48 -38.42
C LEU A 5 -15.71 3.55 -37.32
N LEU A 6 -16.74 4.41 -37.24
CA LEU A 6 -16.81 5.50 -36.25
C LEU A 6 -17.32 5.02 -34.87
N ILE A 7 -18.05 3.90 -34.82
CA ILE A 7 -18.58 3.35 -33.56
C ILE A 7 -17.47 2.69 -32.74
N PHE A 8 -16.43 2.16 -33.38
CA PHE A 8 -15.35 1.45 -32.69
C PHE A 8 -14.33 2.35 -32.00
N LEU A 9 -14.22 3.63 -32.38
CA LEU A 9 -13.31 4.59 -31.75
C LEU A 9 -13.87 5.27 -30.50
N GLY A 10 -15.19 5.20 -30.25
CA GLY A 10 -15.86 5.95 -29.19
C GLY A 10 -15.98 5.25 -27.83
N ILE A 11 -15.69 3.94 -27.74
CA ILE A 11 -15.93 3.13 -26.53
C ILE A 11 -14.64 2.90 -25.71
N SER A 12 -13.47 3.25 -26.25
CA SER A 12 -12.18 2.82 -25.68
C SER A 12 -11.69 3.63 -24.46
N GLN A 13 -12.53 4.39 -23.76
CA GLN A 13 -12.12 5.23 -22.62
C GLN A 13 -13.07 5.10 -21.42
N ILE A 14 -13.58 3.91 -21.11
CA ILE A 14 -14.11 3.66 -19.76
C ILE A 14 -12.90 3.38 -18.86
N THR A 15 -12.38 4.43 -18.22
CA THR A 15 -11.41 4.26 -17.14
C THR A 15 -12.14 3.65 -15.95
N TRP A 16 -11.94 2.37 -15.69
CA TRP A 16 -12.42 1.76 -14.45
C TRP A 16 -11.76 2.48 -13.27
N SER A 17 -12.57 3.00 -12.37
CA SER A 17 -12.14 3.64 -11.12
C SER A 17 -12.95 3.03 -9.99
N LEU A 18 -12.32 2.82 -8.85
CA LEU A 18 -13.03 2.50 -7.62
C LEU A 18 -13.90 3.70 -7.23
N THR A 19 -15.14 3.41 -6.87
CA THR A 19 -15.93 4.35 -6.06
C THR A 19 -15.36 4.41 -4.65
N HIS A 20 -15.69 5.48 -3.92
CA HIS A 20 -15.26 5.61 -2.52
C HIS A 20 -15.77 4.46 -1.65
N GLU A 21 -17.01 3.99 -1.86
CA GLU A 21 -17.60 2.89 -1.11
C GLU A 21 -16.86 1.56 -1.36
N GLU A 22 -16.52 1.28 -2.62
CA GLU A 22 -15.72 0.09 -2.97
C GLU A 22 -14.32 0.15 -2.37
N PHE A 23 -13.70 1.33 -2.36
CA PHE A 23 -12.42 1.55 -1.70
C PHE A 23 -12.51 1.25 -0.20
N GLU A 24 -13.46 1.86 0.52
CA GLU A 24 -13.59 1.67 1.98
C GLU A 24 -13.79 0.19 2.33
N LYS A 25 -14.66 -0.49 1.58
CA LYS A 25 -14.91 -1.92 1.77
C LYS A 25 -13.65 -2.76 1.55
N LEU A 26 -12.92 -2.52 0.46
CA LEU A 26 -11.68 -3.25 0.16
C LEU A 26 -10.59 -2.94 1.17
N HIS A 27 -10.40 -1.67 1.51
CA HIS A 27 -9.41 -1.22 2.48
C HIS A 27 -9.62 -1.88 3.85
N GLN A 28 -10.87 -1.98 4.31
CA GLN A 28 -11.22 -2.67 5.55
C GLN A 28 -10.89 -4.17 5.51
N GLN A 29 -11.11 -4.83 4.37
CA GLN A 29 -10.80 -6.26 4.20
C GLN A 29 -9.30 -6.56 4.15
N LEU A 30 -8.49 -5.59 3.71
CA LEU A 30 -7.04 -5.72 3.60
C LEU A 30 -6.29 -5.28 4.87
N GLN A 31 -6.99 -4.79 5.89
CA GLN A 31 -6.34 -4.50 7.16
C GLN A 31 -5.92 -5.79 7.86
N PRO A 32 -4.72 -5.84 8.45
CA PRO A 32 -4.35 -6.92 9.36
C PRO A 32 -5.26 -6.91 10.59
N ASP A 33 -5.32 -8.04 11.30
CA ASP A 33 -6.04 -8.13 12.57
C ASP A 33 -5.59 -7.03 13.54
N PRO A 34 -6.52 -6.29 14.17
CA PRO A 34 -6.15 -5.19 15.04
C PRO A 34 -5.29 -5.59 16.23
N ASP A 35 -5.38 -6.85 16.69
CA ASP A 35 -4.70 -7.38 17.86
C ASP A 35 -3.29 -7.92 17.54
N GLU A 36 -2.84 -7.77 16.29
CA GLU A 36 -1.47 -8.06 15.89
C GLU A 36 -0.45 -7.23 16.69
N ILE A 37 0.42 -7.91 17.46
CA ILE A 37 1.36 -7.29 18.41
C ILE A 37 2.24 -6.24 17.74
N TRP A 38 2.66 -6.48 16.50
CA TRP A 38 3.54 -5.57 15.78
C TRP A 38 2.91 -4.20 15.51
N ARG A 39 1.57 -4.08 15.52
CA ARG A 39 0.87 -2.79 15.37
C ARG A 39 1.02 -1.89 16.59
N SER A 40 1.31 -2.47 17.76
CA SER A 40 1.53 -1.73 19.02
C SER A 40 2.94 -1.15 19.15
N ILE A 41 3.88 -1.59 18.32
CA ILE A 41 5.26 -1.12 18.37
C ILE A 41 5.30 0.32 17.81
N PRO A 42 5.90 1.29 18.53
CA PRO A 42 6.00 2.67 18.07
C PRO A 42 7.10 2.79 17.00
N TRP A 43 6.81 2.29 15.80
CA TRP A 43 7.75 2.27 14.67
C TRP A 43 8.27 3.66 14.34
N LYS A 44 9.59 3.77 14.14
CA LYS A 44 10.20 4.96 13.56
C LYS A 44 10.13 4.86 12.04
N ILE A 45 9.57 5.90 11.41
CA ILE A 45 9.50 6.01 9.95
C ILE A 45 10.76 6.63 9.33
N SER A 46 11.65 7.20 10.16
CA SER A 46 12.95 7.75 9.78
C SER A 46 14.05 6.80 10.26
N VAL A 47 14.89 6.35 9.33
CA VAL A 47 16.05 5.51 9.65
C VAL A 47 17.06 6.28 10.52
N ILE A 48 17.24 7.57 10.26
CA ILE A 48 18.15 8.43 11.02
C ILE A 48 17.68 8.59 12.47
N ASP A 49 16.38 8.78 12.68
CA ASP A 49 15.82 8.91 14.04
C ASP A 49 15.97 7.58 14.80
N GLY A 50 15.74 6.45 14.12
CA GLY A 50 15.97 5.13 14.69
C GLY A 50 17.43 4.88 15.07
N GLN A 51 18.38 5.37 14.27
CA GLN A 51 19.81 5.29 14.58
C GLN A 51 20.18 6.14 15.80
N ASN A 52 19.70 7.38 15.87
CA ASN A 52 19.95 8.25 17.00
C ASN A 52 19.42 7.64 18.31
N ASP A 53 18.17 7.18 18.32
CA ASP A 53 17.56 6.52 19.49
C ASP A 53 18.35 5.28 19.93
N ALA A 54 18.84 4.48 18.98
CA ALA A 54 19.61 3.28 19.26
C ALA A 54 20.97 3.59 19.90
N ILE A 55 21.66 4.64 19.43
CA ILE A 55 22.92 5.11 20.02
C ILE A 55 22.67 5.64 21.43
N GLU A 56 21.66 6.51 21.60
CA GLU A 56 21.33 7.11 22.90
C GLU A 56 20.95 6.06 23.95
N GLN A 57 20.22 5.03 23.54
CA GLN A 57 19.76 3.97 24.44
C GLN A 57 20.72 2.78 24.55
N ASN A 58 21.83 2.77 23.78
CA ASN A 58 22.74 1.64 23.63
C ASN A 58 22.00 0.32 23.31
N LYS A 59 21.12 0.36 22.30
CA LYS A 59 20.31 -0.77 21.83
C LYS A 59 20.57 -1.07 20.37
N LEU A 60 20.26 -2.31 19.97
CA LEU A 60 20.26 -2.71 18.56
C LEU A 60 19.03 -2.15 17.83
N ILE A 61 19.17 -1.93 16.53
CA ILE A 61 18.07 -1.55 15.63
C ILE A 61 17.45 -2.82 15.04
N PHE A 62 16.14 -2.95 15.16
CA PHE A 62 15.35 -3.89 14.36
C PHE A 62 14.67 -3.12 13.23
N ILE A 63 14.93 -3.51 11.98
CA ILE A 63 14.33 -2.88 10.80
C ILE A 63 13.26 -3.82 10.25
N TRP A 64 12.01 -3.37 10.29
CA TRP A 64 10.93 -3.98 9.53
C TRP A 64 10.76 -3.21 8.23
N ALA A 65 11.39 -3.72 7.17
CA ALA A 65 11.16 -3.26 5.81
C ALA A 65 10.49 -4.39 5.02
N MET A 66 9.45 -4.07 4.26
CA MET A 66 8.97 -4.98 3.23
C MET A 66 10.00 -4.99 2.10
N ASP A 67 10.84 -6.03 2.04
CA ASP A 67 11.73 -6.31 0.89
C ASP A 67 10.97 -6.96 -0.29
N GLY A 68 9.64 -7.00 -0.23
CA GLY A 68 8.81 -7.53 -1.30
C GLY A 68 8.72 -6.56 -2.47
N HIS A 69 9.00 -7.04 -3.69
CA HIS A 69 8.48 -6.47 -4.93
C HIS A 69 7.05 -5.95 -4.69
N PRO A 70 6.62 -4.78 -5.19
CA PRO A 70 5.50 -3.98 -4.66
C PRO A 70 4.11 -4.65 -4.55
N MET A 71 3.99 -5.94 -4.85
CA MET A 71 2.79 -6.78 -4.76
C MET A 71 3.03 -8.18 -4.14
N ALA A 72 4.24 -8.53 -3.68
CA ALA A 72 4.60 -9.87 -3.17
C ALA A 72 4.16 -11.06 -4.07
N CYS A 73 4.07 -10.85 -5.38
CA CYS A 73 3.85 -11.90 -6.38
C CYS A 73 5.17 -12.13 -7.12
N THR A 74 5.86 -13.22 -6.80
CA THR A 74 6.87 -13.86 -7.67
C THR A 74 6.53 -15.32 -7.79
#